data_AF-A0A7J6VBZ1-F1
#
_entry.id   AF-A0A7J6VBZ1-F1
#
_cell.length_a   1.000
_cell.length_b   1.000
_cell.length_c   1.000
_cell.angle_alpha   90.00
_cell.angle_beta   90.00
_cell.angle_gamma   90.00
#
_symmetry.space_group_name_H-M   'P 1'
#
loop_
_entity.id
_entity.type
_entity.pdbx_description
1 polymer ?
#
loop_
_entity_poly.entity_id
_entity_poly.type
_entity_poly.pdbx_seq_one_letter_code
_entity_poly.pdbx_strand_id
1 'polypeptide(L)' 'FKDNLWGSTLFWCRMWWYDKHQLVSGTFEVYNAGKEGRDYGKDIVLRADWDGLYFQDPHSKYFKMMKKYDWTRGKH' A
#
# COMPACT_ATOMS: atom_id res chain seq x y z
N PHE A 1 2.92 -4.37 -12.84
CA PHE A 1 4.28 -4.47 -12.30
C PHE A 1 4.92 -5.76 -12.81
N LYS A 2 6.21 -5.77 -13.18
CA LYS A 2 6.92 -6.95 -13.69
C LYS A 2 8.19 -7.18 -12.87
N ASP A 3 8.42 -8.42 -12.46
CA ASP A 3 9.61 -8.77 -11.71
C ASP A 3 10.86 -8.77 -12.58
N ASN A 4 11.97 -8.40 -11.94
CA ASN A 4 13.31 -8.66 -12.44
C ASN A 4 13.62 -10.17 -12.36
N LEU A 5 14.61 -10.60 -13.14
CA LEU A 5 15.06 -12.01 -13.18
C LEU A 5 15.54 -12.54 -11.81
N TRP A 6 15.85 -11.63 -10.88
CA TRP A 6 16.37 -11.95 -9.55
C TRP A 6 15.27 -12.07 -8.49
N GLY A 7 14.00 -11.88 -8.85
CA GLY A 7 12.86 -11.98 -7.91
C GLY A 7 12.95 -11.00 -6.73
N SER A 8 13.65 -9.88 -6.90
CA SER A 8 13.95 -8.91 -5.83
C SER A 8 13.28 -7.56 -6.06
N THR A 9 12.27 -7.54 -6.92
CA THR A 9 11.62 -6.29 -7.33
C THR A 9 10.74 -5.75 -6.21
N LEU A 10 10.95 -4.48 -5.91
CA LEU A 10 10.20 -3.74 -4.90
C LEU A 10 9.54 -2.54 -5.56
N PHE A 11 8.22 -2.44 -5.45
CA PHE A 11 7.49 -1.25 -5.86
C PHE A 11 6.94 -0.52 -4.64
N TRP A 12 7.21 0.77 -4.60
CA TRP A 12 6.78 1.68 -3.55
C TRP A 12 5.94 2.78 -4.17
N CYS A 13 4.91 3.24 -3.46
CA CYS A 13 4.15 4.42 -3.83
C CYS A 13 4.28 5.46 -2.72
N ARG A 14 4.48 6.71 -3.12
CA ARG A 14 4.38 7.86 -2.22
C ARG A 14 3.09 8.59 -2.53
N MET A 15 2.21 8.68 -1.53
CA MET A 15 0.95 9.42 -1.66
C MET A 15 0.96 10.56 -0.67
N TRP A 16 0.38 11.67 -1.07
CA TRP A 16 0.26 12.85 -0.24
C TRP A 16 -0.93 13.69 -0.68
N TRP A 17 -1.48 14.45 0.26
CA TRP A 17 -2.58 15.38 0.05
C TRP A 17 -2.61 16.38 1.21
N TYR A 18 -3.41 17.43 1.08
CA TYR A 18 -3.57 18.45 2.12
C TYR A 18 -4.92 18.29 2.83
N ASP A 19 -4.89 18.13 4.14
CA ASP A 19 -6.07 18.14 5.02
C ASP A 19 -6.01 19.42 5.88
N LYS A 20 -6.92 20.39 5.64
CA LYS A 20 -6.97 21.67 6.38
C LYS A 20 -5.59 22.35 6.53
N HIS A 21 -4.85 22.48 5.43
CA HIS A 21 -3.49 23.04 5.35
C HIS A 21 -2.37 22.18 5.96
N GLN A 22 -2.67 21.01 6.52
CA GLN A 22 -1.67 20.05 6.98
C GLN A 22 -1.32 19.09 5.85
N LEU A 23 -0.02 18.92 5.59
CA LEU A 23 0.43 17.88 4.67
C LEU A 23 0.24 16.52 5.33
N VAL A 24 -0.59 15.70 4.68
CA VAL A 24 -0.76 14.28 4.99
C VAL A 24 0.02 13.50 3.96
N SER A 25 0.92 12.62 4.39
CA SER A 25 1.72 11.84 3.45
C SER A 25 2.08 10.47 3.99
N GLY A 26 2.50 9.58 3.10
CA GLY A 26 3.08 8.30 3.47
C GLY A 26 3.82 7.67 2.29
N THR A 27 4.69 6.73 2.63
CA THR A 27 5.37 5.88 1.65
C THR A 27 4.96 4.45 1.93
N PHE A 28 4.53 3.75 0.90
CA PHE A 28 3.83 2.46 1.02
C PHE A 28 4.50 1.44 0.12
N GLU A 29 4.81 0.26 0.68
CA GLU A 29 5.25 -0.91 -0.08
C GLU A 29 4.01 -1.49 -0.78
N VAL A 30 3.94 -1.35 -2.10
CA VAL A 30 2.81 -1.81 -2.93
C VAL A 30 3.06 -3.22 -3.45
N TYR A 31 4.32 -3.61 -3.59
CA TYR A 31 4.68 -4.95 -4.04
C TYR A 31 6.11 -5.30 -3.65
N ASN A 32 6.30 -6.56 -3.25
CA ASN A 32 7.62 -7.10 -2.92
C ASN A 32 7.78 -8.53 -3.42
N ALA A 33 8.48 -8.71 -4.54
CA ALA A 33 8.71 -10.02 -5.16
C ALA A 33 9.35 -11.04 -4.21
N GLY A 34 10.22 -10.59 -3.29
CA GLY A 34 10.90 -11.49 -2.35
C GLY A 34 9.98 -12.05 -1.26
N LYS A 35 8.90 -11.35 -0.93
CA LYS A 35 7.88 -11.78 0.04
C LYS A 35 6.66 -12.41 -0.64
N GLU A 36 6.30 -11.91 -1.82
CA GLU A 36 5.01 -12.14 -2.48
C GLU A 36 5.14 -12.95 -3.78
N GLY A 37 6.33 -13.47 -4.10
CA GLY A 37 6.82 -13.92 -5.42
C GLY A 37 6.05 -14.97 -6.23
N ARG A 38 4.78 -15.26 -5.93
CA ARG A 38 3.82 -15.98 -6.79
C ARG A 38 2.40 -15.41 -6.77
N ASP A 39 2.10 -14.51 -5.84
CA ASP A 39 0.79 -13.93 -5.62
C ASP A 39 0.70 -12.55 -6.28
N TYR A 40 0.85 -12.53 -7.60
CA TYR A 40 0.66 -11.32 -8.39
C TYR A 40 -0.74 -10.74 -8.15
N GLY A 41 -0.79 -9.50 -7.64
CA GLY A 41 -2.01 -8.69 -7.57
C GLY A 41 -2.79 -8.73 -6.25
N LYS A 42 -2.24 -9.29 -5.16
CA LYS A 42 -2.97 -9.33 -3.88
C LYS A 42 -2.77 -8.10 -2.98
N ASP A 43 -1.64 -7.42 -3.09
CA ASP A 43 -1.30 -6.23 -2.28
C ASP A 43 -1.57 -4.92 -3.04
N ILE A 44 -2.68 -4.85 -3.76
CA ILE A 44 -3.12 -3.60 -4.39
C ILE A 44 -3.81 -2.73 -3.34
N VAL A 45 -3.39 -1.47 -3.23
CA VAL A 45 -4.16 -0.45 -2.48
C VAL A 45 -5.53 -0.35 -3.14
N LEU A 46 -6.57 -0.87 -2.48
CA LEU A 46 -7.93 -0.79 -2.99
C LEU A 46 -8.61 0.50 -2.58
N ARG A 47 -8.26 1.04 -1.41
CA ARG A 47 -8.91 2.24 -0.87
C ARG A 47 -7.94 3.05 -0.03
N ALA A 48 -7.88 4.34 -0.34
CA ALA A 48 -7.33 5.37 0.53
C ALA A 48 -8.49 6.06 1.24
N ASP A 49 -8.48 6.08 2.57
CA ASP A 49 -9.49 6.74 3.39
C ASP A 49 -8.83 7.78 4.31
N TRP A 50 -9.62 8.57 5.04
CA TRP A 50 -9.13 9.67 5.89
C TRP A 50 -8.20 9.21 7.02
N ASP A 51 -8.33 7.95 7.45
CA ASP A 51 -7.58 7.37 8.56
C ASP A 51 -6.42 6.47 8.10
N GLY A 52 -6.37 6.03 6.85
CA GLY A 52 -5.24 5.26 6.32
C GLY A 52 -5.48 4.57 4.99
N LEU A 53 -4.61 3.61 4.68
CA LEU A 53 -4.67 2.81 3.46
C LEU A 53 -5.10 1.38 3.72
N TYR A 54 -6.02 0.92 2.87
CA TYR A 54 -6.62 -0.39 2.93
C TYR A 54 -6.23 -1.22 1.71
N PHE A 55 -5.89 -2.47 1.99
CA PHE A 55 -5.45 -3.47 1.03
C PHE A 55 -6.42 -4.64 1.06
N GLN A 56 -6.51 -5.36 -0.05
CA GLN A 56 -7.27 -6.61 -0.06
C GLN A 56 -6.56 -7.65 0.81
N ASP A 57 -7.32 -8.39 1.62
CA ASP A 57 -6.80 -9.59 2.25
C ASP A 57 -6.57 -10.68 1.18
N PRO A 58 -5.32 -11.10 0.94
CA PRO A 58 -4.97 -12.13 -0.04
C PRO A 58 -5.65 -13.49 0.20
N HIS A 59 -6.09 -13.75 1.44
CA HIS A 59 -6.65 -15.03 1.87
C HIS A 59 -8.17 -14.98 2.08
N SER A 60 -8.78 -13.80 1.91
CA SER A 60 -10.23 -13.66 2.08
C SER A 60 -10.99 -14.13 0.85
N LYS A 61 -11.92 -15.07 1.04
CA LYS A 61 -12.91 -15.45 0.00
C LYS A 61 -13.96 -14.37 -0.26
N TYR A 62 -14.04 -13.32 0.57
CA TYR A 62 -15.14 -12.35 0.57
C TYR A 62 -14.66 -10.90 0.37
N PHE A 63 -13.51 -10.67 -0.28
CA PHE A 63 -12.96 -9.32 -0.50
C PHE A 63 -12.86 -8.48 0.78
N LYS A 64 -12.39 -9.10 1.88
CA LYS A 64 -12.15 -8.35 3.12
C LYS A 64 -11.02 -7.36 2.90
N MET A 65 -11.23 -6.12 3.32
CA MET A 65 -10.18 -5.09 3.34
C MET A 65 -9.48 -5.08 4.70
N MET A 66 -8.16 -4.88 4.69
CA MET A 66 -7.34 -4.71 5.90
C MET A 66 -6.62 -3.37 5.84
N LYS A 67 -6.67 -2.62 6.95
CA LYS A 67 -5.87 -1.41 7.10
C LYS A 67 -4.41 -1.82 7.31
N LYS A 68 -3.52 -1.40 6.40
CA LYS A 68 -2.09 -1.76 6.46
C LYS A 68 -1.21 -0.60 6.91
N TYR A 69 -1.62 0.63 6.61
CA TYR A 69 -0.85 1.83 6.95
C TYR A 69 -1.76 2.94 7.47
N ASP A 70 -1.29 3.65 8.50
CA ASP A 70 -1.81 4.93 8.92
C ASP A 70 -1.14 6.06 8.13
N TRP A 71 -1.83 7.19 7.99
CA TRP A 71 -1.21 8.39 7.43
C TRP A 71 -0.21 9.00 8.40
N THR A 72 0.92 9.49 7.87
CA THR A 72 1.76 10.42 8.62
C THR A 72 1.19 11.82 8.45
N ARG A 73 0.70 12.40 9.54
CA ARG A 73 0.26 13.81 9.59
C ARG A 73 1.43 14.65 10.10
N GLY A 74 1.82 15.68 9.35
CA GLY A 74 2.87 16.59 9.79
C GLY A 74 2.51 17.21 11.13
N LYS A 75 3.39 17.08 12.13
CA LYS A 75 3.35 17.97 13.29
C LYS A 75 3.92 19.31 12.83
N HIS A 76 3.12 20.37 12.97
CA HIS A 76 3.62 21.73 12.86
C HIS A 76 4.75 21.99 13.85
#